data_AF-A0A9W8BNU6-F1
#
_entry.id   AF-A0A9W8BNU6-F1
#
_cell.length_a   1.000
_cell.length_b   1.000
_cell.length_c   1.000
_cell.angle_alpha   90.00
_cell.angle_beta   90.00
_cell.angle_gamma   90.00
#
_symmetry.space_group_name_H-M   'P 1'
#
loop_
_entity.id
_entity.type
_entity.pdbx_description
1 polymer ?
#
loop_
_entity_poly.entity_id
_entity_poly.type
_entity_poly.pdbx_seq_one_letter_code
_entity_poly.pdbx_strand_id
1 'polypeptide(L)'
;MAPSERKRKSATDPPPAKRAIPASLGDEELDNTNPSESIDQLDSESLASEDSEHMDDGSTAKDTTAEIEFHAFRNANHKHTSSMIPIAPKVVKTAEEMRQTSRLIVVLEAASLETYKVGKSKDARYQLLNCDDHQGILARMGKDIAESRPDITHQCLLTLLDSPLNKTGRLQVYIHTTGDVLIEISPQVRIPRTFKRFAGLMVQLLHKMSIRSVNGHDKLLKVIKNPVSQYLPPDALKLTFSYDAPTVHLQTWMRKKLAPSQSIVVAIGALAHGKDDFADTYVDEKVGISEYPLSASVACGKLTCALEDIWGIL
;
A
#
# COMPACT_ATOMS: atom_id res chain seq x y z
N MET A 1 59.51 -9.64 -38.40
CA MET A 1 59.54 -9.64 -39.87
C MET A 1 58.11 -9.43 -40.38
N ALA A 2 57.86 -8.30 -41.03
CA ALA A 2 56.74 -8.09 -41.97
C ALA A 2 57.30 -8.24 -43.41
N PRO A 3 56.48 -8.45 -44.46
CA PRO A 3 55.70 -7.37 -45.15
C PRO A 3 54.23 -7.78 -45.48
N SER A 4 53.23 -6.87 -45.51
CA SER A 4 52.68 -6.05 -46.64
C SER A 4 52.15 -6.87 -47.84
N GLU A 5 51.01 -6.64 -48.53
CA GLU A 5 49.89 -5.69 -48.54
C GLU A 5 48.86 -6.19 -49.62
N ARG A 6 47.54 -5.94 -49.47
CA ARG A 6 46.74 -5.09 -50.41
C ARG A 6 45.23 -5.09 -50.14
N LYS A 7 44.67 -3.88 -50.25
CA LYS A 7 43.27 -3.41 -50.08
C LYS A 7 42.36 -3.67 -51.30
N ARG A 8 41.03 -3.69 -51.07
CA ARG A 8 39.93 -2.88 -51.71
C ARG A 8 38.59 -3.25 -51.02
N LYS A 9 37.88 -2.33 -50.31
CA LYS A 9 36.74 -1.45 -50.73
C LYS A 9 35.71 -2.17 -51.63
N SER A 10 34.38 -2.11 -51.51
CA SER A 10 33.39 -1.36 -50.70
C SER A 10 31.99 -1.83 -51.17
N ALA A 11 30.99 -1.98 -50.29
CA ALA A 11 29.58 -1.75 -50.62
C ALA A 11 28.75 -1.70 -49.33
N THR A 12 28.03 -0.61 -49.16
CA THR A 12 27.14 -0.24 -48.06
C THR A 12 25.74 -0.77 -48.34
N ASP A 13 25.16 -1.56 -47.43
CA ASP A 13 23.73 -1.92 -47.48
C ASP A 13 22.86 -0.85 -46.77
N PRO A 14 21.71 -0.47 -47.35
CA PRO A 14 20.83 0.57 -46.83
C PRO A 14 19.82 0.04 -45.77
N PRO A 15 19.25 0.91 -44.92
CA PRO A 15 18.27 0.52 -43.89
C PRO A 15 16.85 0.34 -44.47
N PRO A 16 15.98 -0.45 -43.81
CA PRO A 16 14.64 -0.72 -44.34
C PRO A 16 13.67 0.47 -44.22
N ALA A 17 12.88 0.65 -45.27
CA ALA A 17 12.01 1.79 -45.52
C ALA A 17 10.68 1.77 -44.72
N LYS A 18 10.25 2.98 -44.36
CA LYS A 18 8.93 3.31 -43.81
C LYS A 18 7.83 3.02 -44.82
N ARG A 19 6.74 2.39 -44.37
CA ARG A 19 5.53 2.14 -45.17
C ARG A 19 4.50 3.23 -44.84
N ALA A 20 4.17 4.04 -45.83
CA ALA A 20 3.08 5.02 -45.83
C ALA A 20 2.02 4.58 -46.85
N ILE A 21 0.74 4.73 -46.51
CA ILE A 21 -0.42 4.72 -47.42
C ILE A 21 -1.46 5.73 -46.85
N PRO A 22 -2.45 6.26 -47.62
CA PRO A 22 -2.45 7.61 -48.15
C PRO A 22 -3.62 8.48 -47.63
N ALA A 23 -3.66 9.74 -48.09
CA ALA A 23 -4.61 10.78 -47.72
C ALA A 23 -5.93 10.77 -48.53
N SER A 24 -7.02 11.19 -47.89
CA SER A 24 -8.24 11.80 -48.48
C SER A 24 -9.02 12.48 -47.33
N LEU A 25 -9.11 13.83 -47.29
CA LEU A 25 -10.19 14.70 -47.79
C LEU A 25 -11.33 14.93 -46.77
N GLY A 26 -11.62 16.21 -46.50
CA GLY A 26 -12.96 16.69 -46.12
C GLY A 26 -13.09 17.35 -44.75
N ASP A 27 -13.03 18.68 -44.73
CA ASP A 27 -13.60 19.54 -43.69
C ASP A 27 -15.14 19.41 -43.71
N GLU A 28 -15.79 19.35 -42.54
CA GLU A 28 -17.15 19.87 -42.35
C GLU A 28 -17.45 20.08 -40.85
N GLU A 29 -17.78 21.33 -40.51
CA GLU A 29 -18.40 21.78 -39.26
C GLU A 29 -19.80 21.16 -39.11
N LEU A 30 -20.17 20.66 -37.93
CA LEU A 30 -21.58 20.54 -37.55
C LEU A 30 -21.81 20.84 -36.06
N ASP A 31 -22.36 22.04 -35.90
CA ASP A 31 -23.39 22.53 -34.99
C ASP A 31 -23.93 21.61 -33.87
N ASN A 32 -24.06 22.23 -32.70
CA ASN A 32 -24.49 21.64 -31.44
C ASN A 32 -25.91 22.16 -31.16
N THR A 33 -26.94 21.38 -31.50
CA THR A 33 -28.33 21.67 -31.16
C THR A 33 -28.95 20.53 -30.35
N ASN A 34 -29.41 20.88 -29.14
CA ASN A 34 -30.29 20.07 -28.29
C ASN A 34 -31.58 19.70 -29.03
N PRO A 35 -32.23 18.60 -28.62
CA PRO A 35 -33.55 18.83 -28.03
C PRO A 35 -33.83 18.00 -26.78
N SER A 36 -34.51 18.69 -25.86
CA SER A 36 -35.29 18.18 -24.75
C SER A 36 -36.46 17.33 -25.23
N GLU A 37 -36.69 16.16 -24.61
CA GLU A 37 -38.04 15.60 -24.49
C GLU A 37 -38.28 15.00 -23.11
N SER A 38 -39.48 15.33 -22.64
CA SER A 38 -40.18 15.08 -21.40
C SER A 38 -40.59 13.61 -21.21
N ILE A 39 -40.60 13.14 -19.96
CA ILE A 39 -41.33 11.93 -19.56
C ILE A 39 -42.36 12.33 -18.50
N ASP A 40 -43.63 12.25 -18.91
CA ASP A 40 -44.81 12.38 -18.07
C ASP A 40 -45.03 11.16 -17.18
N GLN A 41 -45.60 11.43 -16.01
CA GLN A 41 -46.18 10.47 -15.07
C GLN A 41 -47.45 9.84 -15.64
N LEU A 42 -47.67 8.54 -15.38
CA LEU A 42 -49.02 7.99 -15.21
C LEU A 42 -49.03 6.91 -14.11
N ASP A 43 -50.01 7.05 -13.22
CA ASP A 43 -50.37 6.28 -12.04
C ASP A 43 -51.07 4.93 -12.33
N SER A 44 -51.40 4.23 -11.24
CA SER A 44 -52.42 3.17 -11.03
C SER A 44 -51.93 1.72 -11.22
N GLU A 45 -52.31 0.71 -10.42
CA GLU A 45 -53.22 0.57 -9.28
C GLU A 45 -52.95 -0.79 -8.60
N SER A 46 -53.58 -0.96 -7.43
CA SER A 46 -53.63 -2.10 -6.50
C SER A 46 -53.82 -3.52 -7.06
N LEU A 47 -53.43 -4.54 -6.27
CA LEU A 47 -54.32 -5.64 -5.83
C LEU A 47 -53.68 -6.44 -4.68
N ALA A 48 -54.52 -6.89 -3.75
CA ALA A 48 -54.19 -7.58 -2.51
C ALA A 48 -54.48 -9.10 -2.56
N SER A 49 -53.83 -9.81 -1.62
CA SER A 49 -54.19 -11.09 -0.95
C SER A 49 -54.40 -12.36 -1.77
N GLU A 50 -53.72 -13.45 -1.35
CA GLU A 50 -54.39 -14.68 -0.84
C GLU A 50 -53.39 -15.63 -0.15
N ASP A 51 -53.94 -16.40 0.79
CA ASP A 51 -53.31 -17.14 1.89
C ASP A 51 -52.76 -18.55 1.55
N SER A 52 -51.79 -18.95 2.39
CA SER A 52 -51.42 -20.27 2.92
C SER A 52 -51.70 -21.57 2.15
N GLU A 53 -50.68 -22.44 2.10
CA GLU A 53 -50.81 -23.83 2.56
C GLU A 53 -49.46 -24.43 2.99
N HIS A 54 -49.51 -25.17 4.11
CA HIS A 54 -48.41 -25.86 4.79
C HIS A 54 -48.29 -27.30 4.28
N MET A 55 -47.07 -27.78 4.02
CA MET A 55 -46.73 -29.20 4.12
C MET A 55 -45.39 -29.37 4.85
N ASP A 56 -45.45 -30.17 5.91
CA ASP A 56 -44.38 -30.63 6.79
C ASP A 56 -43.67 -31.84 6.17
N ASP A 57 -42.35 -31.78 6.06
CA ASP A 57 -41.50 -32.99 6.14
C ASP A 57 -40.18 -32.62 6.83
N GLY A 58 -39.89 -33.37 7.89
CA GLY A 58 -38.77 -33.18 8.78
C GLY A 58 -37.48 -33.75 8.21
N SER A 59 -36.47 -32.89 8.08
CA SER A 59 -35.07 -33.30 8.04
C SER A 59 -34.24 -32.29 8.82
N THR A 60 -33.81 -32.69 10.02
CA THR A 60 -32.97 -31.92 10.93
C THR A 60 -31.53 -31.89 10.41
N ALA A 61 -31.26 -31.00 9.46
CA ALA A 61 -29.92 -30.48 9.24
C ALA A 61 -29.77 -29.20 10.10
N LYS A 62 -28.93 -29.25 11.14
CA LYS A 62 -28.46 -28.03 11.80
C LYS A 62 -27.53 -27.31 10.83
N ASP A 63 -28.13 -26.57 9.91
CA ASP A 63 -27.44 -25.58 9.12
C ASP A 63 -27.20 -24.38 10.04
N THR A 64 -26.07 -24.37 10.73
CA THR A 64 -25.54 -23.12 11.30
C THR A 64 -25.08 -22.27 10.13
N THR A 65 -26.03 -21.64 9.44
CA THR A 65 -25.79 -20.47 8.62
C THR A 65 -25.17 -19.44 9.55
N ALA A 66 -23.84 -19.34 9.51
CA ALA A 66 -23.14 -18.24 10.14
C ALA A 66 -23.69 -16.97 9.49
N GLU A 67 -24.54 -16.24 10.21
CA GLU A 67 -25.16 -15.00 9.72
C GLU A 67 -24.05 -14.10 9.19
N ILE A 68 -24.11 -13.78 7.89
CA ILE A 68 -23.17 -12.82 7.29
C ILE A 68 -23.49 -11.47 7.93
N GLU A 69 -22.51 -10.93 8.65
CA GLU A 69 -22.65 -9.67 9.38
C GLU A 69 -23.00 -8.55 8.39
N PHE A 70 -24.26 -8.12 8.38
CA PHE A 70 -24.74 -7.08 7.48
C PHE A 70 -24.41 -5.71 8.06
N HIS A 71 -23.43 -5.03 7.48
CA HIS A 71 -23.13 -3.64 7.82
C HIS A 71 -24.13 -2.72 7.11
N ALA A 72 -24.99 -2.04 7.88
CA ALA A 72 -25.89 -1.03 7.33
C ALA A 72 -25.10 0.21 6.88
N PHE A 73 -24.81 0.31 5.59
CA PHE A 73 -24.07 1.44 5.03
C PHE A 73 -25.00 2.56 4.56
N ARG A 74 -24.66 3.80 4.91
CA ARG A 74 -25.25 4.99 4.29
C ARG A 74 -24.20 5.63 3.40
N ASN A 75 -24.55 5.85 2.14
CA ASN A 75 -23.66 6.55 1.20
C ASN A 75 -23.41 7.98 1.73
N ALA A 76 -22.21 8.20 2.26
CA ALA A 76 -21.73 9.47 2.80
C ALA A 76 -20.64 10.09 1.91
N ASN A 77 -20.68 9.82 0.60
CA ASN A 77 -19.80 10.45 -0.37
C ASN A 77 -19.85 11.96 -0.16
N HIS A 78 -18.72 12.55 0.20
CA HIS A 78 -18.64 13.98 0.42
C HIS A 78 -18.89 14.67 -0.92
N LYS A 79 -20.04 15.35 -1.07
CA LYS A 79 -20.38 16.19 -2.24
C LYS A 79 -19.40 17.35 -2.48
N HIS A 80 -18.33 17.47 -1.68
CA HIS A 80 -17.60 18.72 -1.49
C HIS A 80 -16.19 18.81 -2.08
N THR A 81 -15.65 17.78 -2.74
CA THR A 81 -14.37 17.94 -3.44
C THR A 81 -14.61 18.13 -4.94
N SER A 82 -14.91 19.36 -5.37
CA SER A 82 -14.94 19.73 -6.79
C SER A 82 -13.60 19.43 -7.51
N SER A 83 -12.51 19.21 -6.76
CA SER A 83 -11.19 18.88 -7.26
C SER A 83 -10.74 17.43 -7.02
N MET A 84 -11.60 16.55 -6.47
CA MET A 84 -11.24 15.16 -6.08
C MET A 84 -9.96 15.05 -5.21
N ILE A 85 -9.59 16.12 -4.50
CA ILE A 85 -8.42 16.11 -3.62
C ILE A 85 -8.77 15.31 -2.36
N PRO A 86 -8.01 14.23 -2.03
CA PRO A 86 -8.25 13.44 -0.83
C PRO A 86 -8.16 14.31 0.43
N ILE A 87 -9.16 14.21 1.30
CA ILE A 87 -9.15 14.86 2.61
C ILE A 87 -8.12 14.14 3.49
N ALA A 88 -7.30 14.93 4.20
CA ALA A 88 -6.31 14.38 5.12
C ALA A 88 -7.02 13.68 6.29
N PRO A 89 -6.58 12.47 6.69
CA PRO A 89 -7.17 11.77 7.83
C PRO A 89 -7.08 12.62 9.11
N LYS A 90 -8.11 12.54 9.96
CA LYS A 90 -8.04 13.11 11.31
C LYS A 90 -7.11 12.25 12.14
N VAL A 91 -5.93 12.77 12.45
CA VAL A 91 -4.95 12.08 13.31
C VAL A 91 -5.47 12.11 14.74
N VAL A 92 -5.56 10.94 15.35
CA VAL A 92 -5.88 10.79 16.77
C VAL A 92 -4.69 11.29 17.59
N LYS A 93 -4.89 12.31 18.43
CA LYS A 93 -3.78 12.99 19.14
C LYS A 93 -3.72 12.67 20.62
N THR A 94 -4.84 12.28 21.23
CA THR A 94 -4.89 12.05 22.68
C THR A 94 -4.74 10.57 23.01
N ALA A 95 -4.07 10.25 24.11
CA ALA A 95 -3.91 8.88 24.58
C ALA A 95 -5.26 8.19 24.87
N GLU A 96 -6.28 8.97 25.23
CA GLU A 96 -7.62 8.46 25.50
C GLU A 96 -8.34 8.07 24.20
N GLU A 97 -8.34 8.93 23.19
CA GLU A 97 -8.91 8.57 21.88
C GLU A 97 -8.17 7.38 21.24
N MET A 98 -6.85 7.26 21.47
CA MET A 98 -6.05 6.11 21.01
C MET A 98 -6.43 4.80 21.70
N ARG A 99 -6.90 4.85 22.96
CA ARG A 99 -7.39 3.67 23.69
C ARG A 99 -8.81 3.27 23.28
N GLN A 100 -9.63 4.25 22.89
CA GLN A 100 -11.03 4.03 22.52
C GLN A 100 -11.23 3.65 21.05
N THR A 101 -10.21 3.85 20.21
CA THR A 101 -10.30 3.61 18.76
C THR A 101 -9.50 2.39 18.33
N SER A 102 -10.16 1.40 17.73
CA SER A 102 -9.48 0.30 17.04
C SER A 102 -8.70 0.83 15.85
N ARG A 103 -7.42 0.45 15.78
CA ARG A 103 -6.53 0.84 14.69
C ARG A 103 -5.65 -0.32 14.27
N LEU A 104 -5.30 -0.30 12.99
CA LEU A 104 -4.25 -1.10 12.43
C LEU A 104 -2.93 -0.35 12.60
N ILE A 105 -1.93 -1.04 13.15
CA ILE A 105 -0.56 -0.57 13.17
C ILE A 105 0.26 -1.52 12.31
N VAL A 106 0.84 -1.03 11.24
CA VAL A 106 1.76 -1.81 10.40
C VAL A 106 3.19 -1.41 10.70
N VAL A 107 4.04 -2.39 10.99
CA VAL A 107 5.49 -2.18 11.09
C VAL A 107 6.13 -2.83 9.87
N LEU A 108 6.67 -2.01 8.97
CA LEU A 108 7.46 -2.47 7.84
C LEU A 108 8.88 -2.75 8.34
N GLU A 109 9.16 -4.02 8.60
CA GLU A 109 10.40 -4.51 9.21
C GLU A 109 11.48 -4.80 8.15
N ALA A 110 12.74 -4.76 8.56
CA ALA A 110 13.90 -5.03 7.69
C ALA A 110 13.89 -4.21 6.37
N ALA A 111 13.41 -2.96 6.42
CA ALA A 111 13.33 -2.12 5.24
C ALA A 111 14.72 -1.69 4.75
N SER A 112 15.02 -1.93 3.47
CA SER A 112 16.27 -1.49 2.84
C SER A 112 16.25 0.01 2.50
N LEU A 113 16.44 0.87 3.51
CA LEU A 113 16.53 2.33 3.35
C LEU A 113 17.86 2.86 3.87
N GLU A 114 18.83 3.03 2.96
CA GLU A 114 20.19 3.47 3.30
C GLU A 114 20.67 4.53 2.30
N THR A 115 21.33 5.57 2.82
CA THR A 115 21.91 6.63 1.98
C THR A 115 23.39 6.39 1.72
N TYR A 116 23.83 6.73 0.52
CA TYR A 116 25.24 6.70 0.14
C TYR A 116 25.65 7.98 -0.58
N LYS A 117 26.84 8.49 -0.26
CA LYS A 117 27.41 9.67 -0.91
C LYS A 117 28.07 9.28 -2.23
N VAL A 118 27.43 9.61 -3.35
CA VAL A 118 27.94 9.26 -4.69
C VAL A 118 28.92 10.32 -5.18
N GLY A 119 30.20 9.94 -5.23
CA GLY A 119 31.30 10.78 -5.69
C GLY A 119 32.22 11.27 -4.57
N LYS A 120 33.43 11.70 -4.94
CA LYS A 120 34.47 12.15 -3.99
C LYS A 120 34.51 13.67 -3.79
N SER A 121 33.76 14.43 -4.60
CA SER A 121 33.72 15.89 -4.51
C SER A 121 33.01 16.38 -3.25
N LYS A 122 33.29 17.63 -2.84
CA LYS A 122 32.52 18.30 -1.77
C LYS A 122 31.03 18.41 -2.12
N ASP A 123 30.71 18.55 -3.41
CA ASP A 123 29.32 18.67 -3.91
C ASP A 123 28.65 17.33 -4.24
N ALA A 124 29.29 16.21 -3.87
CA ALA A 124 28.74 14.88 -4.10
C ALA A 124 27.39 14.71 -3.37
N ARG A 125 26.39 14.25 -4.13
CA ARG A 125 25.02 14.12 -3.66
C ARG A 125 24.81 12.78 -2.97
N TYR A 126 23.97 12.79 -1.95
CA TYR A 126 23.49 11.58 -1.32
C TYR A 126 22.35 10.99 -2.15
N GLN A 127 22.38 9.67 -2.31
CA GLN A 127 21.36 8.90 -3.01
C GLN A 127 20.90 7.75 -2.11
N LEU A 128 19.67 7.30 -2.31
CA LEU A 128 19.16 6.09 -1.65
C LEU A 128 19.67 4.87 -2.43
N LEU A 129 20.36 3.96 -1.74
CA LEU A 129 20.89 2.74 -2.36
C LEU A 129 19.77 1.87 -2.91
N ASN A 130 19.98 1.34 -4.12
CA ASN A 130 19.06 0.43 -4.79
C ASN A 130 19.82 -0.50 -5.76
N CYS A 131 19.23 -1.64 -6.08
CA CYS A 131 19.82 -2.70 -6.89
C CYS A 131 20.01 -2.35 -8.38
N ASP A 132 19.32 -1.32 -8.90
CA ASP A 132 19.38 -0.99 -10.33
C ASP A 132 20.48 0.04 -10.62
N ASP A 133 20.50 1.15 -9.85
CA ASP A 133 21.39 2.27 -10.08
C ASP A 133 22.78 2.08 -9.43
N HIS A 134 22.88 1.26 -8.38
CA HIS A 134 24.03 1.25 -7.46
C HIS A 134 24.79 -0.09 -7.38
N GLN A 135 24.61 -1.01 -8.34
CA GLN A 135 25.25 -2.34 -8.34
C GLN A 135 26.75 -2.32 -8.04
N GLY A 136 27.51 -1.49 -8.76
CA GLY A 136 28.97 -1.39 -8.56
C GLY A 136 29.38 -0.71 -7.25
N ILE A 137 28.51 0.06 -6.61
CA ILE A 137 28.74 0.60 -5.26
C ILE A 137 28.48 -0.48 -4.22
N LEU A 138 27.36 -1.19 -4.34
CA LEU A 138 26.95 -2.28 -3.45
C LEU A 138 27.99 -3.41 -3.43
N ALA A 139 28.47 -3.83 -4.61
CA ALA A 139 29.54 -4.83 -4.72
C ALA A 139 30.83 -4.41 -4.02
N ARG A 140 31.21 -3.12 -4.10
CA ARG A 140 32.39 -2.59 -3.39
C ARG A 140 32.20 -2.48 -1.88
N MET A 141 30.95 -2.34 -1.43
CA MET A 141 30.61 -2.36 -0.01
C MET A 141 30.51 -3.77 0.55
N GLY A 142 30.66 -4.82 -0.28
CA GLY A 142 30.47 -6.20 0.12
C GLY A 142 29.02 -6.55 0.46
N LYS A 143 28.06 -5.77 -0.06
CA LYS A 143 26.62 -6.01 0.13
C LYS A 143 26.07 -6.84 -1.02
N ASP A 144 25.07 -7.68 -0.71
CA ASP A 144 24.30 -8.32 -1.75
C ASP A 144 23.48 -7.26 -2.50
N ILE A 145 23.64 -7.26 -3.82
CA ILE A 145 22.93 -6.35 -4.72
C ILE A 145 21.42 -6.59 -4.63
N ALA A 146 21.00 -7.85 -4.50
CA ALA A 146 19.60 -8.24 -4.49
C ALA A 146 18.83 -7.76 -3.24
N GLU A 147 19.54 -7.46 -2.15
CA GLU A 147 18.94 -7.00 -0.89
C GLU A 147 18.59 -5.50 -0.90
N SER A 148 19.22 -4.71 -1.78
CA SER A 148 19.02 -3.26 -1.84
C SER A 148 17.73 -2.89 -2.58
N ARG A 149 16.58 -3.12 -1.92
CA ARG A 149 15.23 -3.01 -2.50
C ARG A 149 14.31 -1.99 -1.79
N PRO A 150 14.68 -0.69 -1.78
CA PRO A 150 13.82 0.37 -1.22
C PRO A 150 12.46 0.51 -1.93
N ASP A 151 12.32 -0.03 -3.15
CA ASP A 151 11.07 -0.06 -3.91
C ASP A 151 9.98 -0.91 -3.23
N ILE A 152 10.35 -1.93 -2.46
CA ILE A 152 9.40 -2.76 -1.71
C ILE A 152 8.70 -1.90 -0.65
N THR A 153 9.47 -1.17 0.16
CA THR A 153 8.91 -0.23 1.14
C THR A 153 8.08 0.85 0.47
N HIS A 154 8.53 1.38 -0.67
CA HIS A 154 7.79 2.38 -1.44
C HIS A 154 6.40 1.86 -1.82
N GLN A 155 6.32 0.67 -2.43
CA GLN A 155 5.06 0.05 -2.84
C GLN A 155 4.14 -0.22 -1.65
N CYS A 156 4.68 -0.76 -0.55
CA CYS A 156 3.92 -0.99 0.68
C CYS A 156 3.29 0.30 1.21
N LEU A 157 4.05 1.39 1.27
CA LEU A 157 3.54 2.69 1.71
C LEU A 157 2.44 3.23 0.79
N LEU A 158 2.57 3.05 -0.52
CA LEU A 158 1.52 3.46 -1.47
C LEU A 158 0.23 2.67 -1.21
N THR A 159 0.32 1.34 -1.05
CA THR A 159 -0.84 0.48 -0.74
C THR A 159 -1.49 0.89 0.58
N LEU A 160 -0.69 1.01 1.64
CA LEU A 160 -1.17 1.29 2.98
C LEU A 160 -1.82 2.68 3.09
N LEU A 161 -1.16 3.73 2.59
CA LEU A 161 -1.65 5.10 2.80
C LEU A 161 -2.78 5.51 1.85
N ASP A 162 -3.00 4.74 0.79
CA ASP A 162 -4.16 4.92 -0.10
C ASP A 162 -5.41 4.20 0.36
N SER A 163 -5.27 3.19 1.22
CA SER A 163 -6.40 2.43 1.75
C SER A 163 -7.48 3.34 2.35
N PRO A 164 -8.78 3.03 2.14
CA PRO A 164 -9.87 3.60 2.91
C PRO A 164 -9.60 3.61 4.42
N LEU A 165 -8.99 2.54 4.94
CA LEU A 165 -8.55 2.42 6.34
C LEU A 165 -7.68 3.58 6.82
N ASN A 166 -6.73 4.02 5.99
CA ASN A 166 -5.93 5.20 6.28
C ASN A 166 -6.77 6.48 6.25
N LYS A 167 -7.68 6.60 5.28
CA LYS A 167 -8.55 7.78 5.13
C LYS A 167 -9.45 8.01 6.34
N THR A 168 -9.85 6.93 7.02
CA THR A 168 -10.62 7.01 8.29
C THR A 168 -9.76 7.33 9.52
N GLY A 169 -8.43 7.46 9.37
CA GLY A 169 -7.52 7.75 10.49
C GLY A 169 -7.26 6.54 11.41
N ARG A 170 -7.54 5.32 10.94
CA ARG A 170 -7.39 4.06 11.70
C ARG A 170 -6.15 3.26 11.32
N LEU A 171 -5.22 3.87 10.59
CA LEU A 171 -3.94 3.28 10.23
C LEU A 171 -2.79 4.08 10.83
N GLN A 172 -1.83 3.40 11.44
CA GLN A 172 -0.51 3.93 11.78
C GLN A 172 0.55 3.06 11.11
N VAL A 173 1.55 3.68 10.49
CA VAL A 173 2.66 2.94 9.87
C VAL A 173 3.98 3.33 10.53
N TYR A 174 4.79 2.32 10.80
CA TYR A 174 6.19 2.46 11.18
C TYR A 174 7.06 1.76 10.14
N ILE A 175 8.28 2.25 9.95
CA ILE A 175 9.32 1.56 9.18
C ILE A 175 10.50 1.33 10.09
N HIS A 176 10.96 0.10 10.18
CA HIS A 176 12.20 -0.26 10.85
C HIS A 176 13.20 -0.75 9.80
N THR A 177 14.31 -0.03 9.66
CA THR A 177 15.29 -0.31 8.60
C THR A 177 16.30 -1.36 9.02
N THR A 178 16.97 -1.98 8.05
CA THR A 178 18.13 -2.85 8.31
C THR A 178 19.31 -2.14 8.98
N GLY A 179 19.32 -0.79 8.97
CA GLY A 179 20.28 0.06 9.68
C GLY A 179 19.82 0.48 11.09
N ASP A 180 18.86 -0.21 11.70
CA ASP A 180 18.31 0.07 13.04
C ASP A 180 17.71 1.48 13.18
N VAL A 181 17.11 2.01 12.10
CA VAL A 181 16.41 3.31 12.13
C VAL A 181 14.91 3.07 12.17
N LEU A 182 14.25 3.57 13.22
CA LEU A 182 12.79 3.53 13.33
C LEU A 182 12.17 4.85 12.88
N ILE A 183 11.21 4.77 11.96
CA ILE A 183 10.56 5.91 11.33
C ILE A 183 9.05 5.83 11.59
N GLU A 184 8.49 6.90 12.14
CA GLU A 184 7.07 7.15 12.26
C GLU A 184 6.53 7.83 11.01
N ILE A 185 5.44 7.29 10.46
CA ILE A 185 4.76 7.83 9.28
C ILE A 185 3.41 8.42 9.71
N SER A 186 3.22 9.71 9.46
CA SER A 186 1.92 10.35 9.70
C SER A 186 0.87 9.85 8.70
N PRO A 187 -0.37 9.54 9.12
CA PRO A 187 -1.48 9.18 8.22
C PRO A 187 -1.77 10.22 7.13
N GLN A 188 -1.38 11.48 7.37
CA GLN A 188 -1.60 12.62 6.47
C GLN A 188 -0.53 12.77 5.39
N VAL A 189 0.56 11.99 5.45
CA VAL A 189 1.63 12.12 4.45
C VAL A 189 1.16 11.63 3.09
N ARG A 190 1.44 12.40 2.04
CA ARG A 190 1.28 11.97 0.66
C ARG A 190 2.62 11.47 0.14
N ILE A 191 2.79 10.15 0.08
CA ILE A 191 4.02 9.54 -0.44
C ILE A 191 4.14 9.82 -1.95
N PRO A 192 5.32 10.24 -2.44
CA PRO A 192 5.53 10.43 -3.87
C PRO A 192 5.30 9.15 -4.66
N ARG A 193 4.51 9.22 -5.74
CA ARG A 193 4.18 8.05 -6.58
C ARG A 193 5.36 7.53 -7.39
N THR A 194 6.29 8.39 -7.75
CA THR A 194 7.47 8.00 -8.52
C THR A 194 8.61 7.65 -7.58
N PHE A 195 9.25 6.50 -7.83
CA PHE A 195 10.34 6.00 -6.99
C PHE A 195 11.46 7.03 -6.81
N LYS A 196 11.89 7.71 -7.89
CA LYS A 196 12.92 8.76 -7.82
C LYS A 196 12.61 9.88 -6.83
N ARG A 197 11.33 10.29 -6.71
CA ARG A 197 10.91 11.31 -5.74
C ARG A 197 10.84 10.75 -4.32
N PHE A 198 10.37 9.51 -4.18
CA PHE A 198 10.39 8.79 -2.90
C PHE A 198 11.83 8.65 -2.38
N ALA A 199 12.78 8.24 -3.22
CA ALA A 199 14.19 8.13 -2.87
C ALA A 199 14.77 9.46 -2.36
N GLY A 200 14.51 10.56 -3.06
CA GLY A 200 14.91 11.90 -2.60
C GLY A 200 14.30 12.30 -1.26
N LEU A 201 13.03 11.96 -1.02
CA LEU A 201 12.35 12.19 0.25
C LEU A 201 12.98 11.38 1.40
N MET A 202 13.32 10.11 1.16
CA MET A 202 13.97 9.26 2.16
C MET A 202 15.40 9.74 2.48
N VAL A 203 16.16 10.16 1.46
CA VAL A 203 17.48 10.79 1.68
C VAL A 203 17.33 12.03 2.57
N GLN A 204 16.36 12.89 2.27
CA GLN A 204 16.11 14.08 3.08
C GLN A 204 15.71 13.72 4.51
N LEU A 205 14.84 12.73 4.69
CA LEU A 205 14.39 12.25 6.00
C LEU A 205 15.55 11.73 6.84
N LEU A 206 16.39 10.86 6.29
CA LEU A 206 17.52 10.26 7.01
C LEU A 206 18.59 11.29 7.38
N HIS A 207 18.72 12.38 6.61
CA HIS A 207 19.65 13.47 6.92
C HIS A 207 19.10 14.47 7.94
N LYS A 208 17.80 14.77 7.87
CA LYS A 208 17.16 15.81 8.71
C LYS A 208 16.41 15.25 9.92
N MET A 209 16.31 13.93 10.03
CA MET A 209 15.55 13.18 11.04
C MET A 209 14.04 13.46 11.08
N SER A 210 13.54 14.39 10.27
CA SER A 210 12.10 14.67 10.12
C SER A 210 11.78 15.45 8.85
N ILE A 211 10.56 15.27 8.36
CA ILE A 211 9.96 16.05 7.27
C ILE A 211 8.67 16.68 7.79
N ARG A 212 8.46 17.97 7.51
CA ARG A 212 7.27 18.72 7.91
C ARG A 212 6.36 18.98 6.72
N SER A 213 5.10 19.28 7.00
CA SER A 213 4.16 19.80 6.01
C SER A 213 4.69 21.11 5.39
N VAL A 214 4.39 21.34 4.11
CA VAL A 214 4.81 22.56 3.40
C VAL A 214 4.20 23.82 4.04
N ASN A 215 2.97 23.71 4.51
CA ASN A 215 2.17 24.83 5.03
C ASN A 215 1.89 24.73 6.54
N GLY A 216 2.58 23.84 7.27
CA GLY A 216 2.25 23.54 8.66
C GLY A 216 3.44 23.11 9.50
N HIS A 217 3.25 23.12 10.83
CA HIS A 217 4.28 22.71 11.78
C HIS A 217 4.34 21.18 11.98
N ASP A 218 3.32 20.47 11.51
CA ASP A 218 3.18 19.03 11.70
C ASP A 218 4.32 18.25 11.02
N LYS A 219 4.90 17.31 11.77
CA LYS A 219 5.90 16.38 11.25
C LYS A 219 5.16 15.22 10.57
N LEU A 220 5.38 15.07 9.27
CA LEU A 220 4.76 14.02 8.46
C LEU A 220 5.56 12.72 8.46
N LEU A 221 6.89 12.84 8.58
CA LEU A 221 7.82 11.73 8.72
C LEU A 221 8.80 12.08 9.82
N LYS A 222 9.12 11.14 10.70
CA LYS A 222 10.01 11.40 11.83
C LYS A 222 10.78 10.15 12.20
N VAL A 223 12.10 10.29 12.33
CA VAL A 223 12.92 9.25 12.99
C VAL A 223 12.68 9.32 14.49
N ILE A 224 12.34 8.18 15.09
CA ILE A 224 12.04 8.01 16.51
C ILE A 224 13.02 7.00 17.13
N LYS A 225 12.96 6.82 18.46
CA LYS A 225 13.92 5.96 19.16
C LYS A 225 13.43 4.51 19.13
N ASN A 226 14.36 3.55 19.09
CA ASN A 226 14.03 2.14 19.34
C ASN A 226 13.72 1.88 20.83
N PRO A 227 13.04 0.76 21.15
CA PRO A 227 12.40 -0.21 20.25
C PRO A 227 11.01 0.25 19.78
N VAL A 228 10.45 -0.38 18.73
CA VAL A 228 9.09 -0.06 18.25
C VAL A 228 8.01 -0.38 19.28
N SER A 229 8.22 -1.41 20.11
CA SER A 229 7.27 -1.89 21.12
C SER A 229 6.83 -0.81 22.11
N GLN A 230 7.64 0.21 22.38
CA GLN A 230 7.28 1.32 23.27
C GLN A 230 6.15 2.23 22.73
N TYR A 231 5.88 2.15 21.43
CA TYR A 231 4.84 2.95 20.75
C TYR A 231 3.57 2.14 20.43
N LEU A 232 3.60 0.83 20.70
CA LEU A 232 2.48 -0.06 20.45
C LEU A 232 1.50 -0.06 21.65
N PRO A 233 0.18 -0.14 21.42
CA PRO A 233 -0.77 -0.34 22.50
C PRO A 233 -0.48 -1.66 23.24
N PRO A 234 -0.52 -1.67 24.58
CA PRO A 234 -0.15 -2.84 25.37
C PRO A 234 -1.07 -4.04 25.11
N ASP A 235 -2.36 -3.77 24.92
CA ASP A 235 -3.46 -4.71 24.68
C ASP A 235 -3.65 -5.09 23.21
N ALA A 236 -2.82 -4.58 22.30
CA ALA A 236 -2.94 -4.91 20.89
C ALA A 236 -2.58 -6.38 20.61
N LEU A 237 -3.35 -7.01 19.72
CA LEU A 237 -3.00 -8.30 19.10
C LEU A 237 -1.78 -8.08 18.19
N LYS A 238 -0.65 -8.73 18.44
CA LYS A 238 0.58 -8.54 17.65
C LYS A 238 0.88 -9.82 16.87
N LEU A 239 0.99 -9.70 15.56
CA LEU A 239 1.34 -10.84 14.70
C LEU A 239 2.30 -10.44 13.60
N THR A 240 2.89 -11.45 12.96
CA THR A 240 3.56 -11.29 11.67
C THR A 240 3.02 -12.28 10.65
N PHE A 241 3.09 -11.91 9.38
CA PHE A 241 2.80 -12.84 8.31
C PHE A 241 4.04 -13.63 7.96
N SER A 242 3.89 -14.94 7.85
CA SER A 242 4.96 -15.82 7.41
C SER A 242 4.43 -16.89 6.48
N TYR A 243 5.17 -17.18 5.42
CA TYR A 243 4.82 -18.25 4.49
C TYR A 243 4.95 -19.64 5.12
N ASP A 244 5.91 -19.81 6.04
CA ASP A 244 6.16 -21.08 6.73
C ASP A 244 5.17 -21.35 7.88
N ALA A 245 4.29 -20.39 8.20
CA ALA A 245 3.27 -20.53 9.22
C ALA A 245 1.98 -21.17 8.67
N PRO A 246 1.15 -21.80 9.52
CA PRO A 246 -0.13 -22.35 9.09
C PRO A 246 -1.01 -21.30 8.39
N THR A 247 -1.49 -21.63 7.19
CA THR A 247 -2.33 -20.74 6.40
C THR A 247 -3.74 -20.63 6.99
N VAL A 248 -4.24 -19.41 7.09
CA VAL A 248 -5.57 -19.10 7.60
C VAL A 248 -6.36 -18.25 6.61
N HIS A 249 -7.69 -18.38 6.64
CA HIS A 249 -8.56 -17.40 6.00
C HIS A 249 -8.56 -16.11 6.83
N LEU A 250 -7.84 -15.08 6.36
CA LEU A 250 -7.48 -13.89 7.15
C LEU A 250 -8.66 -13.22 7.85
N GLN A 251 -9.74 -12.95 7.12
CA GLN A 251 -10.93 -12.27 7.66
C GLN A 251 -11.62 -13.11 8.75
N THR A 252 -11.82 -14.41 8.51
CA THR A 252 -12.44 -15.32 9.49
C THR A 252 -11.55 -15.47 10.73
N TRP A 253 -10.24 -15.56 10.52
CA TRP A 253 -9.28 -15.65 11.62
C TRP A 253 -9.30 -14.39 12.47
N MET A 254 -9.26 -13.21 11.84
CA MET A 254 -9.31 -11.92 12.55
C MET A 254 -10.61 -11.72 13.32
N ARG A 255 -11.79 -12.04 12.75
CA ARG A 255 -13.08 -11.95 13.46
C ARG A 255 -13.13 -12.83 14.71
N LYS A 256 -12.41 -13.97 14.73
CA LYS A 256 -12.34 -14.86 15.89
C LYS A 256 -11.33 -14.40 16.94
N LYS A 257 -10.24 -13.76 16.52
CA LYS A 257 -9.10 -13.42 17.39
C LYS A 257 -9.15 -11.99 17.93
N LEU A 258 -9.71 -11.06 17.18
CA LEU A 258 -9.75 -9.64 17.53
C LEU A 258 -10.92 -9.37 18.49
N ALA A 259 -10.61 -8.92 19.71
CA ALA A 259 -11.64 -8.48 20.64
C ALA A 259 -12.27 -7.15 20.19
N PRO A 260 -13.52 -6.85 20.62
CA PRO A 260 -14.14 -5.56 20.34
C PRO A 260 -13.24 -4.42 20.80
N SER A 261 -13.11 -3.39 19.96
CA SER A 261 -12.28 -2.21 20.21
C SER A 261 -10.76 -2.45 20.26
N GLN A 262 -10.27 -3.69 20.14
CA GLN A 262 -8.83 -4.00 20.22
C GLN A 262 -8.05 -3.50 19.00
N SER A 263 -6.87 -2.94 19.23
CA SER A 263 -5.93 -2.61 18.15
C SER A 263 -5.19 -3.86 17.67
N ILE A 264 -4.74 -3.84 16.42
CA ILE A 264 -3.95 -4.92 15.83
C ILE A 264 -2.64 -4.38 15.30
N VAL A 265 -1.54 -5.04 15.63
CA VAL A 265 -0.20 -4.76 15.13
C VAL A 265 0.20 -5.88 14.20
N VAL A 266 0.57 -5.55 12.97
CA VAL A 266 1.08 -6.52 12.00
C VAL A 266 2.47 -6.10 11.54
N ALA A 267 3.47 -6.91 11.87
CA ALA A 267 4.82 -6.77 11.35
C ALA A 267 4.92 -7.45 9.98
N ILE A 268 5.36 -6.70 8.96
CA ILE A 268 5.48 -7.18 7.58
C ILE A 268 6.91 -6.92 7.12
N GLY A 269 7.57 -7.96 6.63
CA GLY A 269 8.92 -7.85 6.09
C GLY A 269 8.95 -7.03 4.80
N ALA A 270 9.63 -5.89 4.82
CA ALA A 270 9.89 -5.02 3.68
C ALA A 270 11.29 -5.29 3.08
N LEU A 271 11.65 -6.57 2.99
CA LEU A 271 12.91 -7.11 2.49
C LEU A 271 12.71 -7.90 1.19
N ALA A 272 13.80 -8.09 0.44
CA ALA A 272 13.77 -8.86 -0.82
C ALA A 272 13.64 -10.36 -0.58
N HIS A 273 14.45 -10.87 0.34
CA HIS A 273 14.54 -12.27 0.74
C HIS A 273 15.01 -12.31 2.20
N GLY A 274 14.65 -13.35 2.94
CA GLY A 274 15.10 -13.52 4.32
C GLY A 274 14.13 -14.39 5.10
N LYS A 275 14.42 -14.57 6.38
CA LYS A 275 13.51 -15.25 7.31
C LYS A 275 12.51 -14.25 7.86
N ASP A 276 11.33 -14.74 8.22
CA ASP A 276 10.29 -13.94 8.87
C ASP A 276 10.50 -13.85 10.40
N ASP A 277 11.75 -13.74 10.87
CA ASP A 277 12.13 -13.66 12.30
C ASP A 277 12.32 -12.22 12.81
N PHE A 278 12.16 -11.23 11.93
CA PHE A 278 12.39 -9.81 12.17
C PHE A 278 11.57 -9.20 13.32
N ALA A 279 10.48 -9.85 13.75
CA ALA A 279 9.57 -9.34 14.79
C ALA A 279 9.34 -10.31 15.96
N ASP A 280 10.12 -11.40 16.05
CA ASP A 280 9.93 -12.47 17.05
C ASP A 280 10.07 -11.99 18.50
N THR A 281 10.66 -10.81 18.69
CA THR A 281 10.82 -10.19 20.02
C THR A 281 9.56 -9.52 20.55
N TYR A 282 8.55 -9.26 19.70
CA TYR A 282 7.35 -8.52 20.13
C TYR A 282 6.02 -9.01 19.53
N VAL A 283 6.03 -9.95 18.58
CA VAL A 283 4.80 -10.57 18.07
C VAL A 283 4.41 -11.80 18.88
N ASP A 284 3.11 -12.03 18.99
CA ASP A 284 2.55 -13.14 19.77
C ASP A 284 2.40 -14.42 18.91
N GLU A 285 2.15 -14.27 17.60
CA GLU A 285 1.88 -15.39 16.69
C GLU A 285 2.34 -15.08 15.24
N LYS A 286 2.68 -16.11 14.46
CA LYS A 286 2.89 -16.02 13.01
C LYS A 286 1.75 -16.73 12.28
N VAL A 287 1.25 -16.13 11.21
CA VAL A 287 0.17 -16.74 10.40
C VAL A 287 0.47 -16.62 8.90
N GLY A 288 0.13 -17.66 8.14
CA GLY A 288 0.12 -17.60 6.68
C GLY A 288 -1.23 -17.06 6.18
N ILE A 289 -1.23 -16.21 5.15
CA ILE A 289 -2.47 -15.62 4.59
C ILE A 289 -2.73 -16.00 3.13
N SER A 290 -1.95 -16.95 2.61
CA SER A 290 -1.98 -17.44 1.24
C SER A 290 -1.16 -18.73 1.16
N GLU A 291 -1.59 -19.68 0.33
CA GLU A 291 -0.80 -20.87 -0.02
C GLU A 291 0.38 -20.57 -0.96
N TYR A 292 0.42 -19.34 -1.50
CA TYR A 292 1.50 -18.82 -2.33
C TYR A 292 2.28 -17.74 -1.57
N PRO A 293 3.61 -17.66 -1.76
CA PRO A 293 4.39 -16.53 -1.28
C PRO A 293 3.85 -15.21 -1.85
N LEU A 294 3.69 -14.21 -0.99
CA LEU A 294 3.17 -12.90 -1.37
C LEU A 294 4.26 -11.84 -1.33
N SER A 295 4.16 -10.85 -2.21
CA SER A 295 4.91 -9.62 -2.00
C SER A 295 4.38 -8.88 -0.77
N ALA A 296 5.26 -8.13 -0.10
CA ALA A 296 4.89 -7.33 1.07
C ALA A 296 3.72 -6.36 0.78
N SER A 297 3.69 -5.76 -0.42
CA SER A 297 2.60 -4.86 -0.84
C SER A 297 1.27 -5.60 -0.99
N VAL A 298 1.26 -6.83 -1.52
CA VAL A 298 0.03 -7.65 -1.61
C VAL A 298 -0.44 -8.06 -0.21
N ALA A 299 0.47 -8.40 0.69
CA ALA A 299 0.14 -8.71 2.08
C ALA A 299 -0.47 -7.49 2.80
N CYS A 300 0.08 -6.29 2.61
CA CYS A 300 -0.50 -5.03 3.08
C CYS A 300 -1.93 -4.83 2.55
N GLY A 301 -2.16 -5.05 1.25
CA GLY A 301 -3.48 -4.88 0.63
C GLY A 301 -4.51 -5.87 1.17
N LYS A 302 -4.16 -7.16 1.28
CA LYS A 302 -5.03 -8.18 1.89
C LYS A 302 -5.40 -7.83 3.34
N LEU A 303 -4.43 -7.32 4.11
CA LEU A 303 -4.63 -6.90 5.48
C LEU A 303 -5.57 -5.70 5.58
N THR A 304 -5.37 -4.65 4.78
CA THR A 304 -6.23 -3.46 4.84
C THR A 304 -7.65 -3.82 4.42
N CYS A 305 -7.85 -4.57 3.33
CA CYS A 305 -9.18 -4.97 2.89
C CYS A 305 -9.91 -5.84 3.92
N ALA A 306 -9.21 -6.80 4.54
CA ALA A 306 -9.83 -7.64 5.56
C ALA A 306 -10.31 -6.81 6.77
N LEU A 307 -9.53 -5.81 7.20
CA LEU A 307 -9.92 -4.95 8.32
C LEU A 307 -10.96 -3.90 7.93
N GLU A 308 -10.96 -3.44 6.68
CA GLU A 308 -12.03 -2.59 6.14
C GLU A 308 -13.38 -3.32 6.23
N ASP A 309 -13.44 -4.58 5.80
CA ASP A 309 -14.64 -5.41 5.92
C ASP A 309 -15.05 -5.69 7.38
N ILE A 310 -14.07 -5.89 8.29
CA ILE A 310 -14.36 -6.17 9.71
C ILE A 310 -14.84 -4.91 10.44
N TRP A 311 -14.32 -3.74 10.08
CA TRP A 311 -14.65 -2.48 10.73
C TRP A 311 -15.73 -1.68 10.01
N GLY A 312 -16.33 -2.22 8.94
CA GLY A 312 -17.38 -1.56 8.17
C GLY A 312 -16.89 -0.28 7.50
N ILE A 313 -15.72 -0.32 6.85
CA ILE A 313 -15.13 0.78 6.10
C ILE A 313 -15.24 0.45 4.61
N LEU A 314 -15.69 1.43 3.82
CA LEU A 314 -15.85 1.34 2.36
C LEU A 314 -14.91 2.29 1.63
#